data_AF-A0AA95ZND6-F1
#
_entry.id   AF-A0AA95ZND6-F1
#
_cell.length_a   1.000
_cell.length_b   1.000
_cell.length_c   1.000
_cell.angle_alpha   90.00
_cell.angle_beta   90.00
_cell.angle_gamma   90.00
#
_symmetry.space_group_name_H-M   'P 1'
#
loop_
_entity.id
_entity.type
_entity.pdbx_description
1 polymer ?
#
loop_
_entity_poly.entity_id
_entity_poly.type
_entity_poly.pdbx_seq_one_letter_code
_entity_poly.pdbx_strand_id
1 'polypeptide(L)'
;MADLDTFISLLRRSLENDAKILAAISSVASRVDAIEINIRPPPDLQLILALTEQYGDKAFTSAEAIRRARFEVPALRVAIEAACGGRLSGKVLGCKLARIAQSADFTPKVVCLRSERSGNLWRLYPNMVSAPKPLRLVAAE
;
A
#
# COMPACT_ATOMS: atom_id res chain seq x y z
N MET A 1 31.06 11.26 -52.95
CA MET A 1 30.71 12.28 -51.93
C MET A 1 29.21 12.19 -51.73
N ALA A 2 28.74 11.88 -50.51
CA ALA A 2 27.31 11.92 -50.24
C ALA A 2 26.85 13.39 -50.33
N ASP A 3 25.81 13.63 -51.12
CA ASP A 3 25.29 14.96 -51.41
C ASP A 3 24.69 15.60 -50.15
N LEU A 4 24.87 16.90 -49.96
CA LEU A 4 24.44 17.65 -48.77
C LEU A 4 22.92 17.48 -48.54
N ASP A 5 22.16 17.38 -49.63
CA ASP A 5 20.71 17.14 -49.61
C ASP A 5 20.34 15.76 -49.05
N THR A 6 21.20 14.76 -49.25
CA THR A 6 21.00 13.42 -48.66
C THR A 6 21.18 13.48 -47.14
N PHE A 7 22.18 14.22 -46.66
CA PHE A 7 22.43 14.40 -45.23
C PHE A 7 21.31 15.18 -44.54
N ILE A 8 20.82 16.27 -45.14
CA ILE A 8 19.69 17.06 -44.64
C ILE A 8 18.41 16.21 -44.58
N SER A 9 18.17 15.39 -45.60
CA SER A 9 17.00 14.49 -45.64
C SER A 9 17.04 13.43 -44.54
N LEU A 10 18.23 12.87 -44.24
CA LEU A 10 18.41 11.91 -43.15
C LEU A 10 18.19 12.57 -41.77
N LEU A 11 18.72 13.78 -41.56
CA LEU A 11 18.52 14.52 -40.31
C LEU A 11 17.05 14.87 -40.07
N ARG A 12 16.33 15.33 -41.09
CA ARG A 12 14.89 15.62 -40.97
C ARG A 12 14.09 14.37 -40.59
N ARG A 13 14.41 13.24 -41.22
CA ARG A 13 13.74 11.96 -40.93
C ARG A 13 14.05 11.45 -39.53
N SER A 14 15.28 11.65 -39.04
CA SER A 14 15.65 11.34 -37.66
C SER A 14 14.87 12.19 -36.66
N LEU A 15 14.82 13.51 -36.86
CA LEU A 15 14.08 14.44 -36.00
C LEU A 15 12.58 14.13 -35.97
N GLU A 16 12.00 13.76 -37.11
CA GLU A 16 10.58 13.38 -37.19
C GLU A 16 10.29 12.07 -36.44
N ASN A 17 11.23 11.12 -36.47
CA ASN A 17 11.13 9.89 -35.69
C ASN A 17 11.27 10.17 -34.19
N ASP A 18 12.20 11.04 -33.79
CA ASP A 18 12.38 11.42 -32.39
C ASP A 18 11.13 12.12 -31.83
N ALA A 19 10.50 12.99 -32.63
CA ALA A 19 9.22 13.61 -32.26
C ALA A 19 8.10 12.58 -32.07
N LYS A 20 8.02 11.56 -32.93
CA LYS A 20 7.04 10.46 -32.80
C LYS A 20 7.30 9.62 -31.55
N ILE A 21 8.56 9.34 -31.24
CA ILE A 21 8.97 8.59 -30.04
C ILE A 21 8.57 9.38 -28.78
N LEU A 22 8.87 10.69 -28.73
CA LEU A 22 8.50 11.54 -27.59
C LEU A 22 6.99 11.66 -27.40
N ALA A 23 6.22 11.73 -28.49
CA ALA A 23 4.77 11.73 -28.42
C ALA A 23 4.21 10.39 -27.88
N ALA A 24 4.78 9.26 -28.31
CA ALA A 24 4.40 7.95 -27.80
C ALA A 24 4.73 7.79 -26.31
N ILE A 25 5.91 8.23 -25.87
CA ILE A 25 6.32 8.21 -24.45
C ILE A 25 5.35 9.06 -23.60
N SER A 26 5.02 10.27 -24.05
CA SER A 26 4.07 11.14 -23.34
C SER A 26 2.67 10.52 -23.26
N SER A 27 2.22 9.82 -24.30
CA SER A 27 0.94 9.11 -24.29
C SER A 27 0.94 7.89 -23.36
N VAL A 28 2.07 7.18 -23.25
CA VAL A 28 2.20 6.08 -22.28
C VAL A 28 2.20 6.62 -20.86
N ALA A 29 2.92 7.71 -20.59
CA ALA A 29 2.96 8.35 -19.27
C ALA A 29 1.56 8.77 -18.81
N SER A 30 0.78 9.45 -19.67
CA SER A 30 -0.59 9.86 -19.30
C SER A 30 -1.54 8.67 -19.07
N ARG A 31 -1.35 7.55 -19.77
CA ARG A 31 -2.10 6.32 -19.52
C ARG A 31 -1.70 5.67 -18.19
N VAL A 32 -0.42 5.71 -17.83
CA VAL A 32 0.05 5.26 -16.50
C VAL A 32 -0.56 6.11 -15.41
N ASP A 33 -0.53 7.44 -15.54
CA ASP A 33 -1.15 8.36 -14.58
C ASP A 33 -2.66 8.10 -14.44
N ALA A 34 -3.37 7.90 -15.56
CA ALA A 34 -4.80 7.58 -15.54
C ALA A 34 -5.12 6.22 -14.90
N ILE A 35 -4.21 5.26 -14.98
CA ILE A 35 -4.32 3.96 -14.31
C ILE A 35 -4.03 4.12 -12.82
N GLU A 36 -3.01 4.88 -12.44
CA GLU A 36 -2.70 5.18 -11.02
C GLU A 36 -3.83 5.92 -10.32
N ILE A 37 -4.50 6.84 -11.02
CA ILE A 37 -5.68 7.57 -10.51
C ILE A 37 -6.90 6.63 -10.36
N ASN A 38 -7.07 5.65 -11.25
CA ASN A 38 -8.21 4.72 -11.21
C ASN A 38 -8.01 3.50 -10.32
N ILE A 39 -6.78 3.20 -9.90
CA ILE A 39 -6.46 2.09 -9.00
C ILE A 39 -5.95 2.67 -7.68
N ARG A 40 -6.78 3.47 -7.01
CA ARG A 40 -6.50 3.76 -5.61
C ARG A 40 -6.54 2.42 -4.85
N PRO A 41 -5.47 2.04 -4.13
CA PRO A 41 -5.44 0.77 -3.43
C PRO A 41 -6.63 0.69 -2.47
N PRO A 42 -7.25 -0.49 -2.28
CA PRO A 42 -8.39 -0.62 -1.38
C PRO A 42 -8.02 -0.10 0.02
N PRO A 43 -8.97 0.47 0.80
CA PRO A 43 -8.68 1.07 2.10
C PRO A 43 -7.91 0.14 3.05
N ASP A 44 -8.17 -1.16 2.95
CA ASP A 44 -7.52 -2.20 3.76
C ASP A 44 -6.03 -2.32 3.41
N LEU A 45 -5.68 -2.26 2.12
CA LEU A 45 -4.30 -2.27 1.67
C LEU A 45 -3.59 -0.98 2.08
N GLN A 46 -4.24 0.18 1.95
CA GLN A 46 -3.69 1.45 2.44
C GLN A 46 -3.38 1.41 3.94
N LEU A 47 -4.29 0.83 4.75
CA LEU A 47 -4.07 0.65 6.18
C LEU A 47 -2.86 -0.25 6.46
N ILE A 48 -2.74 -1.38 5.77
CA ILE A 48 -1.62 -2.32 5.98
C ILE A 48 -0.29 -1.67 5.60
N LEU A 49 -0.23 -0.95 4.47
CA LEU A 49 0.96 -0.25 4.03
C LEU A 49 1.37 0.83 5.04
N ALA A 50 0.43 1.64 5.51
CA ALA A 50 0.68 2.66 6.53
C ALA A 50 1.18 2.04 7.85
N LEU A 51 0.58 0.94 8.30
CA LEU A 51 1.06 0.26 9.52
C LEU A 51 2.44 -0.38 9.31
N THR A 52 2.73 -0.89 8.10
CA THR A 52 4.03 -1.47 7.77
C THR A 52 5.12 -0.41 7.74
N GLU A 53 4.82 0.79 7.23
CA GLU A 53 5.75 1.92 7.27
C GLU A 53 6.07 2.34 8.72
N GLN A 54 5.06 2.33 9.61
CA GLN A 54 5.22 2.81 10.98
C GLN A 54 5.84 1.80 11.96
N TYR A 55 5.57 0.50 11.74
CA TYR A 55 5.98 -0.56 12.66
C TYR A 55 6.97 -1.54 12.03
N GLY A 56 7.06 -1.61 10.70
CA GLY A 56 7.86 -2.60 10.00
C GLY A 56 7.45 -4.01 10.41
N ASP A 57 8.41 -4.76 10.93
CA ASP A 57 8.22 -6.09 11.48
C ASP A 57 8.03 -6.07 13.02
N LYS A 58 7.90 -4.91 13.67
CA LYS A 58 7.69 -4.83 15.12
C LYS A 58 6.25 -5.18 15.49
N ALA A 59 6.09 -5.78 16.66
CA ALA A 59 4.77 -6.01 17.23
C ALA A 59 4.18 -4.70 17.79
N PHE A 60 2.87 -4.51 17.67
CA PHE A 60 2.17 -3.32 18.15
C PHE A 60 0.76 -3.65 18.62
N THR A 61 0.18 -2.78 19.45
CA THR A 61 -1.23 -2.89 19.85
C THR A 61 -2.10 -1.92 19.08
N SER A 62 -3.40 -2.22 18.94
CA SER A 62 -4.35 -1.26 18.33
C SER A 62 -4.43 0.05 19.12
N ALA A 63 -4.24 0.03 20.44
CA ALA A 63 -4.21 1.23 21.27
C ALA A 63 -2.99 2.12 20.94
N GLU A 64 -1.81 1.51 20.78
CA GLU A 64 -0.60 2.21 20.37
C GLU A 64 -0.73 2.80 18.97
N ALA A 65 -1.25 2.04 18.00
CA ALA A 65 -1.52 2.53 16.65
C ALA A 65 -2.45 3.75 16.65
N ILE A 66 -3.50 3.73 17.46
CA ILE A 66 -4.40 4.88 17.60
C ILE A 66 -3.73 6.06 18.28
N ARG A 67 -2.91 5.82 19.31
CA ARG A 67 -2.15 6.90 19.98
C ARG A 67 -1.23 7.60 18.98
N ARG A 68 -0.43 6.84 18.22
CA ARG A 68 0.47 7.40 17.21
C ARG A 68 -0.31 8.11 16.09
N ALA A 69 -1.40 7.54 15.62
CA ALA A 69 -2.26 8.19 14.63
C ALA A 69 -2.82 9.53 15.11
N ARG A 70 -3.19 9.65 16.39
CA ARG A 70 -3.74 10.88 16.96
C ARG A 70 -2.71 12.00 17.13
N PHE A 71 -1.48 11.65 17.51
CA PHE A 71 -0.52 12.64 18.02
C PHE A 71 0.78 12.74 17.23
N GLU A 72 1.14 11.72 16.46
CA GLU A 72 2.48 11.61 15.86
C GLU A 72 2.42 11.52 14.33
N VAL A 73 1.46 10.79 13.76
CA VAL A 73 1.48 10.39 12.34
C VAL A 73 0.13 10.65 11.67
N PRO A 74 -0.06 11.83 11.04
CA PRO A 74 -1.31 12.17 10.35
C PRO A 74 -1.68 11.21 9.21
N ALA A 75 -0.69 10.70 8.46
CA ALA A 75 -0.93 9.74 7.39
C ALA A 75 -1.55 8.43 7.90
N LEU A 76 -1.10 7.93 9.06
CA LEU A 76 -1.65 6.75 9.70
C LEU A 76 -3.12 6.97 10.13
N ARG A 77 -3.45 8.17 10.61
CA ARG A 77 -4.83 8.53 10.95
C ARG A 77 -5.75 8.44 9.74
N VAL A 78 -5.36 9.03 8.62
CA VAL A 78 -6.16 9.01 7.38
C VAL A 78 -6.38 7.57 6.91
N ALA A 79 -5.34 6.73 6.95
CA ALA A 79 -5.46 5.33 6.57
C ALA A 79 -6.40 4.53 7.50
N ILE A 80 -6.33 4.76 8.82
CA ILE A 80 -7.24 4.12 9.79
C ILE A 80 -8.67 4.60 9.57
N GLU A 81 -8.90 5.90 9.43
CA GLU A 81 -10.23 6.45 9.19
C GLU A 81 -10.83 5.92 7.87
N ALA A 82 -10.05 5.87 6.79
CA ALA A 82 -10.50 5.31 5.51
C ALA A 82 -10.91 3.83 5.64
N ALA A 83 -10.10 3.00 6.30
CA ALA A 83 -10.39 1.57 6.47
C ALA A 83 -11.48 1.27 7.51
N CYS A 84 -11.69 2.17 8.48
CA CYS A 84 -12.62 2.00 9.59
C CYS A 84 -13.91 2.84 9.46
N GLY A 85 -14.20 3.38 8.27
CA GLY A 85 -15.41 4.17 8.02
C GLY A 85 -15.48 5.45 8.86
N GLY A 86 -14.36 6.17 8.96
CA GLY A 86 -14.22 7.44 9.69
C GLY A 86 -13.99 7.31 11.19
N ARG A 87 -13.87 6.09 11.74
CA ARG A 87 -13.77 5.87 13.19
C ARG A 87 -12.33 5.64 13.65
N LEU A 88 -11.84 6.51 14.53
CA LEU A 88 -10.50 6.40 15.13
C LEU A 88 -10.56 5.80 16.56
N SER A 89 -10.71 4.47 16.64
CA SER A 89 -10.83 3.71 17.89
C SER A 89 -10.05 2.40 17.86
N GLY A 90 -9.41 2.04 18.99
CA GLY A 90 -8.62 0.83 19.11
C GLY A 90 -9.44 -0.45 18.94
N LYS A 91 -10.70 -0.44 19.42
CA LYS A 91 -11.63 -1.57 19.24
C LYS A 91 -11.99 -1.78 17.77
N VAL A 92 -12.31 -0.69 17.06
CA VAL A 92 -12.69 -0.76 15.63
C VAL A 92 -11.51 -1.21 14.79
N LEU A 93 -10.32 -0.64 15.04
CA LEU A 93 -9.10 -1.03 14.37
C LEU A 93 -8.76 -2.51 14.64
N GLY A 94 -8.87 -2.97 15.90
CA GLY A 94 -8.65 -4.38 16.25
C GLY A 94 -9.59 -5.33 15.51
N CYS A 95 -10.88 -5.00 15.43
CA CYS A 95 -11.84 -5.79 14.64
C CYS A 95 -11.50 -5.78 13.14
N LYS A 96 -11.05 -4.64 12.61
CA LYS A 96 -10.66 -4.52 11.20
C LYS A 96 -9.42 -5.37 10.89
N LEU A 97 -8.40 -5.31 11.73
CA LEU A 97 -7.19 -6.14 11.62
C LEU A 97 -7.50 -7.63 11.75
N ALA A 98 -8.44 -8.01 12.62
CA ALA A 98 -8.88 -9.41 12.73
C ALA A 98 -9.49 -9.93 11.42
N ARG A 99 -10.33 -9.12 10.76
CA ARG A 99 -10.91 -9.49 9.46
C ARG A 99 -9.85 -9.58 8.36
N ILE A 100 -8.93 -8.62 8.33
CA ILE A 100 -7.82 -8.62 7.37
C ILE A 100 -6.94 -9.85 7.57
N ALA A 101 -6.61 -10.21 8.82
CA ALA A 101 -5.80 -11.38 9.15
C ALA A 101 -6.47 -12.72 8.74
N GLN A 102 -7.80 -12.75 8.58
CA GLN A 102 -8.55 -13.90 8.10
C GLN A 102 -8.56 -13.99 6.56
N SER A 103 -8.39 -12.88 5.86
CA SER A 103 -8.23 -12.87 4.40
C SER A 103 -6.80 -13.30 4.04
N ALA A 104 -6.69 -14.21 3.07
CA ALA A 104 -5.40 -14.70 2.58
C ALA A 104 -4.76 -13.74 1.55
N ASP A 105 -5.44 -12.66 1.18
CA ASP A 105 -5.19 -11.93 -0.06
C ASP A 105 -4.24 -10.74 0.12
N PHE A 106 -3.88 -10.41 1.37
CA PHE A 106 -3.07 -9.23 1.66
C PHE A 106 -1.61 -9.57 1.93
N THR A 107 -0.73 -8.91 1.17
CA THR A 107 0.70 -8.79 1.46
C THR A 107 0.99 -7.30 1.65
N PRO A 108 1.57 -6.85 2.77
CA PRO A 108 2.03 -7.58 3.97
C PRO A 108 0.95 -8.36 4.73
N LYS A 109 1.32 -9.51 5.32
CA LYS A 109 0.38 -10.36 6.09
C LYS A 109 0.23 -9.84 7.52
N VAL A 110 -1.01 -9.69 7.96
CA VAL A 110 -1.35 -9.30 9.34
C VAL A 110 -1.54 -10.54 10.20
N VAL A 111 -0.85 -10.62 11.34
CA VAL A 111 -0.97 -11.75 12.28
C VAL A 111 -1.25 -11.24 13.69
N CYS A 112 -2.25 -11.84 14.34
CA CYS A 112 -2.45 -11.70 15.78
C CYS A 112 -1.49 -12.65 16.51
N LEU A 113 -0.54 -12.10 17.26
CA LEU A 113 0.43 -12.88 18.04
C LEU A 113 -0.18 -13.38 19.35
N ARG A 114 -0.99 -12.53 20.00
CA ARG A 114 -1.61 -12.84 21.29
C ARG A 114 -2.85 -11.97 21.50
N SER A 115 -3.85 -12.53 22.16
CA SER A 115 -4.99 -11.79 22.70
C SER A 115 -4.82 -11.61 24.20
N GLU A 116 -4.72 -10.36 24.67
CA GLU A 116 -4.59 -10.00 26.09
C GLU A 116 -5.79 -9.16 26.55
N ARG A 117 -5.97 -9.00 27.86
CA ARG A 117 -6.98 -8.10 28.43
C ARG A 117 -6.80 -6.64 27.98
N SER A 118 -5.56 -6.22 27.74
CA SER A 118 -5.16 -4.89 27.26
C SER A 118 -5.40 -4.69 25.76
N GLY A 119 -5.70 -5.76 25.01
CA GLY A 119 -5.90 -5.75 23.57
C GLY A 119 -5.14 -6.86 22.86
N ASN A 120 -5.33 -6.94 21.54
CA ASN A 120 -4.58 -7.86 20.70
C ASN A 120 -3.23 -7.26 20.32
N LEU A 121 -2.19 -8.11 20.35
CA LEU A 121 -0.86 -7.80 19.85
C LEU A 121 -0.76 -8.25 18.39
N TRP A 122 -0.47 -7.31 17.50
CA TRP A 122 -0.42 -7.50 16.06
C TRP A 122 1.01 -7.40 15.56
N ARG A 123 1.33 -8.12 14.48
CA ARG A 123 2.58 -7.98 13.74
C ARG A 123 2.33 -8.10 12.24
N LEU A 124 3.10 -7.35 11.46
CA LEU A 124 3.06 -7.36 10.01
C LEU A 124 4.27 -8.10 9.48
N TYR A 125 4.03 -8.97 8.49
CA TYR A 125 5.08 -9.71 7.82
C TYR A 125 5.11 -9.27 6.36
N PRO A 126 6.13 -8.51 5.93
CA PRO A 126 6.20 -7.96 4.57
C PRO A 126 6.33 -9.04 3.49
N ASN A 127 6.78 -10.27 3.84
CA ASN A 127 6.93 -11.39 2.91
C ASN A 127 6.29 -12.68 3.48
N MET A 128 5.67 -13.48 2.60
CA MET A 128 4.98 -14.73 2.96
C MET A 128 5.90 -15.82 3.56
N VAL A 129 7.22 -15.69 3.43
CA VAL A 129 8.20 -16.70 3.88
C VAL A 129 8.37 -16.73 5.41
N SER A 130 7.98 -15.66 6.12
CA SER A 130 8.31 -15.49 7.56
C SER A 130 7.10 -15.46 8.50
N ALA A 131 5.87 -15.59 7.99
CA ALA A 131 4.68 -15.47 8.83
C ALA A 131 4.39 -16.78 9.61
N PRO A 132 4.39 -16.78 10.96
CA PRO A 132 3.94 -17.92 11.74
C PRO A 132 2.46 -18.18 11.51
N LYS A 133 2.04 -19.45 11.68
CA LYS A 133 0.66 -19.89 11.48
C LYS A 133 -0.29 -19.07 12.39
N PRO A 134 -1.32 -18.39 11.84
CA PRO A 134 -2.21 -17.57 12.64
C PRO A 134 -2.95 -18.43 13.68
N LEU A 135 -3.08 -17.91 14.90
CA LEU A 135 -3.84 -18.56 15.96
C LEU A 135 -5.31 -18.66 15.52
N ARG A 136 -5.87 -19.88 15.53
CA ARG A 136 -7.32 -20.05 15.38
C ARG A 136 -7.98 -19.43 16.61
N LEU A 137 -8.79 -18.39 16.40
CA LEU A 137 -9.68 -17.86 17.43
C LEU A 137 -10.62 -19.00 17.83
N VAL A 138 -10.37 -19.60 19.00
CA VAL A 138 -11.33 -20.48 19.66
C VAL A 138 -12.40 -19.56 20.22
N ALA A 139 -13.63 -19.65 19.70
CA ALA A 139 -14.78 -19.02 20.32
C ALA A 139 -14.92 -19.62 21.72
N ALA A 140 -14.79 -18.79 22.76
CA ALA A 140 -15.18 -19.19 24.10
C ALA A 140 -16.72 -19.14 24.16
N GLU A 141 -17.34 -20.31 24.33
CA GLU A 141 -18.72 -20.46 24.80
C GLU A 141 -18.89 -19.91 26.21
#